data_AF-A0A5C7JRW3-F1
#
_entry.id   AF-A0A5C7JRW3-F1
#
_cell.length_a   1.000
_cell.length_b   1.000
_cell.length_c   1.000
_cell.angle_alpha   90.00
_cell.angle_beta   90.00
_cell.angle_gamma   90.00
#
_symmetry.space_group_name_H-M   'P 1'
#
loop_
_entity.id
_entity.type
_entity.pdbx_description
1 polymer ?
#
loop_
_entity_poly.entity_id
_entity_poly.type
_entity_poly.pdbx_seq_one_letter_code
_entity_poly.pdbx_strand_id
1 'polypeptide(L)'
;MLRHYIYQLLTESLNSVIASNPHIPEEIIRSYHQNALPKNNKADKLLNFVLKLHKQGQVSTNDNSELQRHLSILHNSNQLSKLKDIHSFTSLKELTKGVDDNKALSKKEVVDKDSPVVFENEHIIIRQHLNHPSAVKAAILQRGNPYYHELGGKAEWCVSADSATGKGHFSDYVSNGNHPMYTIHNKKTKEQHALVANPTYNLDDVELRDEKDDKVIEDEYDAHTYLIQHKGIEHTPVGKYILGLDPIVKSQYDKLPSNATDIQIENNPYVAMRVNHPNILPSHFTTWYNQNDPIIQRMVLLKRNIPSSILHKAVLSKNPIIRKTALEHSSLKSEHIDTAVKKGNTDIVKDALQSPLIKPTHLNTILQRDDLDFDSQYLAMIHPKADDSTLQLAVSNINPTIREASAYAKNINKEQLKLLTNDSDSDVSKTASRILSRKFPN
;
A
#
# COMPACT_ATOMS: atom_id res chain seq x y z
N MET A 1 -28.22 -0.54 -5.30
CA MET A 1 -29.50 0.19 -5.09
C MET A 1 -29.55 1.52 -5.82
N LEU A 2 -28.67 2.50 -5.56
CA LEU A 2 -28.76 3.84 -6.18
C LEU A 2 -28.73 3.85 -7.73
N ARG A 3 -27.83 3.08 -8.37
CA ARG A 3 -27.76 2.95 -9.83
C ARG A 3 -29.02 2.37 -10.46
N HIS A 4 -29.65 1.40 -9.79
CA HIS A 4 -30.88 0.75 -10.26
C HIS A 4 -32.06 1.73 -10.19
N TYR A 5 -32.16 2.50 -9.10
CA TYR A 5 -33.18 3.52 -8.92
C TYR A 5 -33.06 4.69 -9.91
N ILE A 6 -31.82 5.16 -10.19
CA ILE A 6 -31.57 6.19 -11.20
C ILE A 6 -31.92 5.67 -12.61
N TYR A 7 -31.58 4.43 -12.92
CA TYR A 7 -31.93 3.81 -14.21
C TYR A 7 -33.44 3.72 -14.38
N GLN A 8 -34.16 3.31 -13.33
CA GLN A 8 -35.61 3.20 -13.31
C GLN A 8 -36.30 4.56 -13.53
N LEU A 9 -35.86 5.61 -12.83
CA LEU A 9 -36.38 6.98 -13.01
C LEU A 9 -36.15 7.52 -14.43
N LEU A 10 -34.97 7.27 -15.02
CA LEU A 10 -34.68 7.68 -16.40
C LEU A 10 -35.57 6.94 -17.42
N THR A 11 -35.84 5.65 -17.19
CA THR A 11 -36.73 4.87 -18.05
C THR A 11 -38.19 5.29 -17.92
N GLU A 12 -38.65 5.64 -16.73
CA GLU A 12 -40.01 6.15 -16.49
C GLU A 12 -40.22 7.52 -17.15
N SER A 13 -39.22 8.41 -17.07
CA SER A 13 -39.23 9.72 -17.76
C SER A 13 -39.31 9.58 -19.29
N LEU A 14 -38.47 8.73 -19.88
CA LEU A 14 -38.47 8.50 -21.33
C LEU A 14 -39.81 7.95 -21.83
N ASN A 15 -40.41 7.00 -21.10
CA ASN A 15 -41.72 6.45 -21.46
C ASN A 15 -42.83 7.51 -21.40
N SER A 16 -42.76 8.46 -20.46
CA SER A 16 -43.67 9.61 -20.42
C SER A 16 -43.52 10.53 -21.64
N VAL A 17 -42.29 10.79 -22.08
CA VAL A 17 -42.02 11.58 -23.29
C VAL A 17 -42.52 10.86 -24.54
N ILE A 18 -42.34 9.54 -24.64
CA ILE A 18 -42.88 8.72 -25.74
C ILE A 18 -44.41 8.82 -25.78
N ALA A 19 -45.07 8.62 -24.64
CA ALA A 19 -46.54 8.71 -24.54
C ALA A 19 -47.07 10.10 -24.92
N SER A 20 -46.33 11.17 -24.60
CA SER A 20 -46.69 12.55 -24.92
C SER A 20 -46.43 12.94 -26.39
N ASN A 21 -45.81 12.07 -27.19
CA ASN A 21 -45.47 12.32 -28.58
C ASN A 21 -45.92 11.17 -29.51
N PRO A 22 -47.21 10.80 -29.52
CA PRO A 22 -47.71 9.59 -30.22
C PRO A 22 -47.55 9.64 -31.75
N HIS A 23 -47.29 10.81 -32.32
CA HIS A 23 -47.11 11.01 -33.76
C HIS A 23 -45.68 10.78 -34.26
N ILE A 24 -44.72 10.57 -33.35
CA ILE A 24 -43.33 10.24 -33.70
C ILE A 24 -43.11 8.76 -33.37
N PRO A 25 -42.64 7.93 -34.31
CA PRO A 25 -42.29 6.55 -34.04
C PRO A 25 -41.38 6.41 -32.82
N GLU A 26 -41.71 5.47 -31.92
CA GLU A 26 -40.97 5.26 -30.68
C GLU A 26 -39.47 5.03 -30.91
N GLU A 27 -39.14 4.28 -31.96
CA GLU A 27 -37.75 4.01 -32.37
C GLU A 27 -36.95 5.30 -32.65
N ILE A 28 -37.60 6.32 -33.23
CA ILE A 28 -36.98 7.61 -33.51
C ILE A 28 -36.73 8.36 -32.20
N ILE A 29 -37.71 8.38 -31.29
CA ILE A 29 -37.57 9.03 -29.97
C ILE A 29 -36.43 8.37 -29.17
N ARG A 30 -36.38 7.03 -29.15
CA ARG A 30 -35.32 6.27 -28.47
C ARG A 30 -33.95 6.50 -29.11
N SER A 31 -33.88 6.59 -30.44
CA SER A 31 -32.65 6.93 -31.17
C SER A 31 -32.12 8.31 -30.77
N TYR A 32 -32.97 9.35 -30.72
CA TYR A 32 -32.56 10.67 -30.26
C TYR A 32 -32.11 10.67 -28.79
N HIS A 33 -32.87 10.02 -27.91
CA HIS A 33 -32.52 9.92 -26.49
C HIS A 33 -31.14 9.27 -26.29
N GLN A 34 -30.87 8.17 -27.00
CA GLN A 34 -29.60 7.46 -26.91
C GLN A 34 -28.45 8.25 -27.55
N ASN A 35 -28.65 8.77 -28.76
CA ASN A 35 -27.56 9.17 -29.65
C ASN A 35 -27.44 10.68 -29.87
N ALA A 36 -28.52 11.47 -29.72
CA ALA A 36 -28.50 12.92 -29.96
C ALA A 36 -28.31 13.76 -28.70
N LEU A 37 -28.52 13.19 -27.51
CA LEU A 37 -28.35 13.91 -26.23
C LEU A 37 -26.94 13.73 -25.65
N PRO A 38 -26.44 14.70 -24.84
CA PRO A 38 -25.18 14.55 -24.12
C PRO A 38 -25.13 13.24 -23.32
N LYS A 39 -24.00 12.53 -23.36
CA LYS A 39 -23.89 11.19 -22.74
C LYS A 39 -24.19 11.17 -21.24
N ASN A 40 -23.84 12.25 -20.54
CA ASN A 40 -24.04 12.43 -19.10
C ASN A 40 -25.33 13.21 -18.74
N ASN A 41 -26.13 13.62 -19.71
CA ASN A 41 -27.35 14.39 -19.47
C ASN A 41 -28.45 13.98 -20.47
N LYS A 42 -29.39 13.17 -19.99
CA LYS A 42 -30.51 12.63 -20.76
C LYS A 42 -31.86 13.27 -20.37
N ALA A 43 -31.84 14.52 -19.90
CA ALA A 43 -33.03 15.19 -19.40
C ALA A 43 -34.11 15.39 -20.49
N ASP A 44 -35.38 15.24 -20.11
CA ASP A 44 -36.54 15.38 -21.00
C ASP A 44 -36.62 16.73 -21.70
N LYS A 45 -36.15 17.82 -21.06
CA LYS A 45 -36.10 19.14 -21.69
C LYS A 45 -35.25 19.14 -22.96
N LEU A 46 -34.13 18.41 -22.97
CA LEU A 46 -33.27 18.27 -24.13
C LEU A 46 -33.92 17.39 -25.20
N LEU A 47 -34.52 16.26 -24.78
CA LEU A 47 -35.25 15.38 -25.70
C LEU A 47 -36.40 16.13 -26.38
N ASN A 48 -37.23 16.83 -25.61
CA ASN A 48 -38.36 17.62 -26.12
C ASN A 48 -37.91 18.74 -27.07
N PHE A 49 -36.73 19.34 -26.85
CA PHE A 49 -36.15 20.28 -27.81
C PHE A 49 -35.81 19.60 -29.15
N VAL A 50 -35.16 18.44 -29.13
CA VAL A 50 -34.85 17.67 -30.35
C VAL A 50 -36.12 17.22 -31.06
N LEU A 51 -37.12 16.72 -30.31
CA LEU A 51 -38.42 16.32 -30.87
C LEU A 51 -39.17 17.52 -31.49
N LYS A 52 -39.04 18.73 -30.92
CA LYS A 52 -39.59 19.96 -31.52
C LYS A 52 -38.96 20.24 -32.88
N LEU A 53 -37.63 20.17 -33.01
CA LEU A 53 -36.94 20.36 -34.29
C LEU A 53 -37.33 19.28 -35.31
N HIS A 54 -37.49 18.04 -34.86
CA HIS A 54 -37.92 16.94 -35.71
C HIS A 54 -39.33 17.15 -36.28
N LYS A 55 -40.30 17.56 -35.44
CA LYS A 55 -41.66 17.90 -35.89
C LYS A 55 -41.70 19.05 -36.89
N GLN A 56 -40.73 19.96 -36.81
CA GLN A 56 -40.56 21.08 -37.74
C GLN A 56 -39.83 20.68 -39.03
N GLY A 57 -39.47 19.39 -39.21
CA GLY A 57 -38.77 18.89 -40.38
C GLY A 57 -37.31 19.32 -40.46
N GLN A 58 -36.72 19.84 -39.38
CA GLN A 58 -35.38 20.41 -39.41
C GLN A 58 -34.27 19.41 -39.10
N VAL A 59 -34.61 18.27 -38.48
CA VAL A 59 -33.65 17.22 -38.12
C VAL A 59 -34.26 15.83 -38.28
N SER A 60 -33.39 14.87 -38.54
CA SER A 60 -33.64 13.44 -38.61
C SER A 60 -32.65 12.68 -37.72
N THR A 61 -32.82 11.37 -37.56
CA THR A 61 -31.87 10.54 -36.80
C THR A 61 -30.47 10.51 -37.42
N ASN A 62 -30.32 10.90 -38.70
CA ASN A 62 -29.01 11.04 -39.33
C ASN A 62 -28.20 12.20 -38.74
N ASP A 63 -28.88 13.19 -38.13
CA ASP A 63 -28.26 14.36 -37.53
C ASP A 63 -27.84 14.13 -36.06
N ASN A 64 -28.01 12.91 -35.54
CA ASN A 64 -27.78 12.57 -34.13
C ASN A 64 -26.39 12.97 -33.63
N SER A 65 -25.32 12.69 -34.38
CA SER A 65 -23.95 13.00 -33.97
C SER A 65 -23.70 14.50 -33.85
N GLU A 66 -24.25 15.28 -34.78
CA GLU A 66 -24.10 16.74 -34.81
C GLU A 66 -24.98 17.40 -33.74
N LEU A 67 -26.22 16.93 -33.56
CA LEU A 67 -27.08 17.32 -32.43
C LEU A 67 -26.39 17.05 -31.08
N GLN A 68 -25.81 15.86 -30.92
CA GLN A 68 -25.10 15.50 -29.70
C GLN A 68 -23.91 16.43 -29.44
N ARG A 69 -23.12 16.75 -30.47
CA ARG A 69 -22.00 17.69 -30.35
C ARG A 69 -22.47 19.05 -29.82
N HIS A 70 -23.43 19.68 -30.49
CA HIS A 70 -23.86 21.04 -30.15
C HIS A 70 -24.61 21.13 -28.82
N LEU A 71 -25.46 20.14 -28.52
CA LEU A 71 -26.14 20.08 -27.22
C LEU A 71 -25.15 19.82 -26.07
N SER A 72 -24.09 19.05 -26.31
CA SER A 72 -23.02 18.83 -25.32
C SER A 72 -22.23 20.11 -25.07
N ILE A 73 -21.91 20.89 -26.10
CA ILE A 73 -21.28 22.22 -25.96
C ILE A 73 -22.11 23.14 -25.06
N LEU A 74 -23.43 23.23 -25.29
CA LEU A 74 -24.31 24.05 -24.46
C LEU A 74 -24.40 23.53 -23.02
N HIS A 75 -24.47 22.21 -22.83
CA HIS A 75 -24.46 21.59 -21.51
C HIS A 75 -23.19 21.91 -20.74
N ASN A 76 -22.02 21.62 -21.32
CA ASN A 76 -20.73 21.73 -20.67
C ASN A 76 -20.24 23.19 -20.53
N SER A 77 -20.87 24.12 -21.25
CA SER A 77 -20.63 25.57 -21.13
C SER A 77 -21.66 26.28 -20.24
N ASN A 78 -22.54 25.54 -19.56
CA ASN A 78 -23.62 26.08 -18.72
C ASN A 78 -24.58 27.03 -19.47
N GLN A 79 -24.80 26.79 -20.77
CA GLN A 79 -25.63 27.62 -21.63
C GLN A 79 -26.97 26.97 -22.01
N LEU A 80 -27.38 25.89 -21.33
CA LEU A 80 -28.68 25.24 -21.57
C LEU A 80 -29.89 26.16 -21.35
N SER A 81 -29.74 27.26 -20.61
CA SER A 81 -30.77 28.29 -20.47
C SER A 81 -31.12 28.95 -21.80
N LYS A 82 -30.17 29.02 -22.75
CA LYS A 82 -30.36 29.60 -24.09
C LYS A 82 -31.19 28.72 -25.02
N LEU A 83 -31.45 27.45 -24.70
CA LEU A 83 -32.28 26.55 -25.52
C LEU A 83 -33.67 27.12 -25.82
N LYS A 84 -34.21 27.96 -24.92
CA LYS A 84 -35.51 28.61 -25.10
C LYS A 84 -35.53 29.58 -26.28
N ASP A 85 -34.38 30.16 -26.63
CA ASP A 85 -34.20 31.17 -27.67
C ASP A 85 -33.77 30.53 -29.01
N ILE A 86 -33.56 29.20 -29.03
CA ILE A 86 -33.16 28.45 -30.21
C ILE A 86 -34.41 27.87 -30.87
N HIS A 87 -34.61 28.22 -32.14
CA HIS A 87 -35.80 27.82 -32.91
C HIS A 87 -35.46 27.04 -34.17
N SER A 88 -34.18 26.88 -34.47
CA SER A 88 -33.74 26.03 -35.56
C SER A 88 -32.43 25.29 -35.32
N PHE A 89 -32.20 24.21 -36.06
CA PHE A 89 -30.93 23.51 -36.02
C PHE A 89 -29.77 24.41 -36.47
N THR A 90 -29.98 25.26 -37.48
CA THR A 90 -29.00 26.28 -37.90
C THR A 90 -28.66 27.26 -36.77
N SER A 91 -29.67 27.74 -36.02
CA SER A 91 -29.42 28.63 -34.88
C SER A 91 -28.64 27.96 -33.73
N LEU A 92 -28.83 26.65 -33.54
CA LEU A 92 -28.03 25.86 -32.59
C LEU A 92 -26.56 25.78 -33.04
N LYS A 93 -26.32 25.54 -34.34
CA LYS A 93 -24.96 25.50 -34.91
C LYS A 93 -24.26 26.84 -34.75
N GLU A 94 -24.90 27.94 -35.14
CA GLU A 94 -24.32 29.29 -35.05
C GLU A 94 -24.01 29.69 -33.59
N LEU A 95 -24.87 29.33 -32.63
CA LEU A 95 -24.63 29.63 -31.21
C LEU A 95 -23.38 28.94 -30.63
N THR A 96 -22.97 27.82 -31.22
CA THR A 96 -21.84 27.00 -30.75
C THR A 96 -20.62 27.10 -31.66
N LYS A 97 -20.70 27.94 -32.70
CA LYS A 97 -19.63 28.17 -33.66
C LYS A 97 -18.43 28.85 -33.00
N GLY A 98 -17.23 28.34 -33.26
CA GLY A 98 -16.00 28.86 -32.67
C GLY A 98 -15.80 28.54 -31.18
N VAL A 99 -16.69 27.76 -30.57
CA VAL A 99 -16.47 27.23 -29.22
C VAL A 99 -15.50 26.04 -29.31
N ASP A 100 -14.57 25.94 -28.37
CA ASP A 100 -13.60 24.83 -28.26
C ASP A 100 -14.31 23.47 -28.34
N ASP A 101 -13.89 22.62 -29.27
CA ASP A 101 -14.43 21.28 -29.51
C ASP A 101 -14.34 20.38 -28.28
N ASN A 102 -13.42 20.62 -27.35
CA ASN A 102 -13.36 19.89 -26.08
C ASN A 102 -14.62 20.14 -25.22
N LYS A 103 -15.38 21.22 -25.43
CA LYS A 103 -16.67 21.45 -24.78
C LYS A 103 -17.76 20.49 -25.27
N ALA A 104 -17.58 19.84 -26.42
CA ALA A 104 -18.49 18.78 -26.86
C ALA A 104 -18.29 17.46 -26.09
N LEU A 105 -17.15 17.30 -25.42
CA LEU A 105 -16.80 16.10 -24.65
C LEU A 105 -17.18 16.27 -23.18
N SER A 106 -17.62 15.19 -22.53
CA SER A 106 -17.78 15.19 -21.08
C SER A 106 -16.41 15.36 -20.38
N LYS A 107 -16.41 15.80 -19.11
CA LYS A 107 -15.17 15.90 -18.31
C LYS A 107 -14.36 14.59 -18.32
N LYS A 108 -15.04 13.45 -18.32
CA LYS A 108 -14.41 12.12 -18.40
C LYS A 108 -13.78 11.88 -19.77
N GLU A 109 -14.49 12.19 -20.86
CA GLU A 109 -13.96 12.03 -22.22
C GLU A 109 -12.78 12.96 -22.52
N VAL A 110 -12.78 14.17 -21.98
CA VAL A 110 -11.63 15.07 -22.06
C VAL A 110 -10.40 14.47 -21.35
N VAL A 111 -10.59 13.86 -20.18
CA VAL A 111 -9.51 13.21 -19.43
C VAL A 111 -9.05 11.92 -20.11
N ASP A 112 -9.97 11.06 -20.53
CA ASP A 112 -9.65 9.76 -21.14
C ASP A 112 -9.06 9.91 -22.55
N LYS A 113 -9.34 11.01 -23.27
CA LYS A 113 -8.71 11.33 -24.57
C LYS A 113 -7.19 11.45 -24.44
N ASP A 114 -6.74 12.17 -23.42
CA ASP A 114 -5.32 12.45 -23.20
C ASP A 114 -4.66 11.46 -22.22
N SER A 115 -5.46 10.59 -21.61
CA SER A 115 -5.04 9.61 -20.61
C SER A 115 -5.75 8.25 -20.77
N PRO A 116 -5.72 7.59 -21.94
CA PRO A 116 -6.48 6.36 -22.16
C PRO A 116 -6.06 5.23 -21.21
N VAL A 117 -7.04 4.44 -20.74
CA VAL A 117 -6.77 3.15 -20.08
C VAL A 117 -6.31 2.17 -21.15
N VAL A 118 -5.07 1.73 -21.07
CA VAL A 118 -4.48 0.75 -22.00
C VAL A 118 -4.54 -0.68 -21.47
N PHE A 119 -4.74 -0.84 -20.15
CA PHE A 119 -4.95 -2.13 -19.52
C PHE A 119 -5.68 -1.97 -18.18
N GLU A 120 -6.57 -2.91 -17.88
CA GLU A 120 -7.20 -3.00 -16.56
C GLU A 120 -7.54 -4.47 -16.27
N ASN A 121 -7.17 -4.94 -15.08
CA ASN A 121 -7.61 -6.23 -14.54
C ASN A 121 -8.02 -6.06 -13.06
N GLU A 122 -8.23 -7.16 -12.34
CA GLU A 122 -8.62 -7.10 -10.92
C GLU A 122 -7.53 -6.52 -9.98
N HIS A 123 -6.27 -6.47 -10.43
CA HIS A 123 -5.11 -6.07 -9.63
C HIS A 123 -4.58 -4.66 -9.97
N ILE A 124 -4.56 -4.28 -11.25
CA ILE A 124 -3.91 -3.07 -11.72
C ILE A 124 -4.74 -2.31 -12.76
N ILE A 125 -4.48 -1.01 -12.89
CA ILE A 125 -4.92 -0.16 -14.00
C ILE A 125 -3.68 0.49 -14.60
N ILE A 126 -3.54 0.45 -15.92
CA ILE A 126 -2.49 1.15 -16.65
C ILE A 126 -3.13 2.19 -17.55
N ARG A 127 -2.69 3.45 -17.40
CA ARG A 127 -3.05 4.56 -18.29
C ARG A 127 -1.82 5.04 -19.02
N GLN A 128 -1.98 5.37 -20.30
CA GLN A 128 -0.97 6.09 -21.06
C GLN A 128 -1.31 7.58 -21.01
N HIS A 129 -0.32 8.47 -20.88
CA HIS A 129 -0.54 9.92 -20.86
C HIS A 129 0.10 10.55 -22.09
N LEU A 130 -0.74 11.17 -22.91
CA LEU A 130 -0.36 11.70 -24.22
C LEU A 130 0.19 13.13 -24.17
N ASN A 131 0.07 13.82 -23.04
CA ASN A 131 0.57 15.18 -22.87
C ASN A 131 0.89 15.51 -21.40
N HIS A 132 1.63 16.60 -21.21
CA HIS A 132 2.03 17.05 -19.86
C HIS A 132 0.81 17.32 -18.93
N PRO A 133 -0.26 18.00 -19.36
CA PRO A 133 -1.46 18.16 -18.53
C PRO A 133 -2.09 16.86 -18.03
N SER A 134 -2.07 15.77 -18.82
CA SER A 134 -2.55 14.48 -18.34
C SER A 134 -1.60 13.84 -17.33
N ALA A 135 -0.28 13.95 -17.52
CA ALA A 135 0.72 13.52 -16.54
C ALA A 135 0.60 14.27 -15.19
N VAL A 136 0.41 15.60 -15.21
CA VAL A 136 0.17 16.43 -14.00
C VAL A 136 -1.06 15.94 -13.22
N LYS A 137 -2.15 15.63 -13.92
CA LYS A 137 -3.37 15.09 -13.30
C LYS A 137 -3.17 13.68 -12.78
N ALA A 138 -2.38 12.87 -13.49
CA ALA A 138 -2.06 11.52 -13.10
C ALA A 138 -1.34 11.47 -11.75
N ALA A 139 -0.44 12.43 -11.50
CA ALA A 139 0.28 12.52 -10.23
C ALA A 139 -0.61 12.80 -9.01
N ILE A 140 -1.89 13.16 -9.17
CA ILE A 140 -2.80 13.34 -8.05
C ILE A 140 -3.10 11.98 -7.40
N LEU A 141 -2.70 11.84 -6.14
CA LEU A 141 -2.83 10.60 -5.39
C LEU A 141 -4.25 10.44 -4.82
N GLN A 142 -4.71 9.19 -4.77
CA GLN A 142 -5.96 8.87 -4.06
C GLN A 142 -5.73 8.90 -2.55
N ARG A 143 -6.75 9.26 -1.75
CA ARG A 143 -6.64 9.29 -0.28
C ARG A 143 -6.16 7.99 0.37
N GLY A 144 -6.39 6.85 -0.28
CA GLY A 144 -5.96 5.54 0.23
C GLY A 144 -4.51 5.17 -0.12
N ASN A 145 -3.82 5.99 -0.91
CA ASN A 145 -2.41 5.78 -1.24
C ASN A 145 -1.54 5.96 0.04
N PRO A 146 -0.53 5.09 0.27
CA PRO A 146 0.30 5.14 1.48
C PRO A 146 1.02 6.48 1.66
N TYR A 147 1.36 7.17 0.57
CA TYR A 147 2.09 8.44 0.58
C TYR A 147 1.21 9.68 0.45
N TYR A 148 -0.12 9.52 0.42
CA TYR A 148 -1.05 10.65 0.23
C TYR A 148 -0.84 11.77 1.25
N HIS A 149 -0.72 11.43 2.54
CA HIS A 149 -0.56 12.43 3.59
C HIS A 149 0.84 13.04 3.63
N GLU A 150 1.86 12.22 3.38
CA GLU A 150 3.26 12.65 3.37
C GLU A 150 3.52 13.66 2.24
N LEU A 151 2.99 13.40 1.05
CA LEU A 151 3.24 14.20 -0.16
C LEU A 151 2.16 15.25 -0.45
N GLY A 152 1.25 15.51 0.49
CA GLY A 152 0.16 16.48 0.28
C GLY A 152 -0.81 16.12 -0.86
N GLY A 153 -0.92 14.83 -1.18
CA GLY A 153 -1.87 14.31 -2.17
C GLY A 153 -1.41 14.37 -3.62
N LYS A 154 -0.12 14.63 -3.90
CA LYS A 154 0.45 14.59 -5.26
C LYS A 154 1.83 13.94 -5.25
N ALA A 155 2.11 13.07 -6.22
CA ALA A 155 3.43 12.49 -6.45
C ALA A 155 4.44 13.56 -6.93
N GLU A 156 5.72 13.31 -6.70
CA GLU A 156 6.82 14.26 -6.95
C GLU A 156 7.48 14.12 -8.33
N TRP A 157 6.91 13.30 -9.22
CA TRP A 157 7.50 13.00 -10.53
C TRP A 157 7.87 14.24 -11.33
N CYS A 158 9.13 14.33 -11.77
CA CYS A 158 9.63 15.44 -12.59
C CYS A 158 8.76 15.70 -13.84
N VAL A 159 8.28 14.63 -14.49
CA VAL A 159 7.42 14.68 -15.69
C VAL A 159 5.98 15.18 -15.41
N SER A 160 5.65 15.46 -14.15
CA SER A 160 4.32 15.87 -13.69
C SER A 160 4.32 17.17 -12.87
N ALA A 161 5.46 17.85 -12.80
CA ALA A 161 5.58 19.14 -12.13
C ALA A 161 4.72 20.18 -12.88
N ASP A 162 3.79 20.84 -12.16
CA ASP A 162 2.83 21.76 -12.76
C ASP A 162 3.47 23.13 -13.02
N SER A 163 4.44 23.16 -13.92
CA SER A 163 5.26 24.33 -14.25
C SER A 163 5.77 24.27 -15.69
N ALA A 164 6.30 25.40 -16.19
CA ALA A 164 6.97 25.44 -17.49
C ALA A 164 8.18 24.50 -17.54
N THR A 165 8.92 24.40 -16.43
CA THR A 165 10.04 23.48 -16.28
C THR A 165 9.59 22.02 -16.34
N GLY A 166 8.51 21.65 -15.64
CA GLY A 166 7.93 20.30 -15.71
C GLY A 166 7.43 19.93 -17.11
N LYS A 167 6.87 20.90 -17.85
CA LYS A 167 6.53 20.71 -19.26
C LYS A 167 7.77 20.41 -20.11
N GLY A 168 8.89 21.10 -19.86
CA GLY A 168 10.19 20.80 -20.48
C GLY A 168 10.64 19.37 -20.18
N HIS A 169 10.68 18.99 -18.91
CA HIS A 169 11.03 17.62 -18.49
C HIS A 169 10.14 16.56 -19.15
N PHE A 170 8.82 16.76 -19.16
CA PHE A 170 7.92 15.83 -19.85
C PHE A 170 8.32 15.67 -21.32
N SER A 171 8.46 16.79 -22.04
CA SER A 171 8.86 16.78 -23.46
C SER A 171 10.20 16.08 -23.70
N ASP A 172 11.18 16.31 -22.83
CA ASP A 172 12.53 15.72 -22.95
C ASP A 172 12.48 14.21 -22.73
N TYR A 173 11.87 13.76 -21.64
CA TYR A 173 11.79 12.35 -21.27
C TYR A 173 10.97 11.54 -22.28
N VAL A 174 9.82 12.08 -22.73
CA VAL A 174 9.01 11.41 -23.75
C VAL A 174 9.56 11.58 -25.18
N SER A 175 10.68 12.31 -25.34
CA SER A 175 11.27 12.66 -26.63
C SER A 175 10.21 13.20 -27.61
N ASN A 176 9.48 14.23 -27.17
CA ASN A 176 8.36 14.85 -27.88
C ASN A 176 7.28 13.86 -28.36
N GLY A 177 7.04 12.79 -27.60
CA GLY A 177 5.99 11.79 -27.84
C GLY A 177 6.49 10.50 -28.50
N ASN A 178 7.80 10.37 -28.76
CA ASN A 178 8.40 9.14 -29.28
C ASN A 178 8.46 8.02 -28.23
N HIS A 179 8.41 8.36 -26.93
CA HIS A 179 8.42 7.40 -25.83
C HIS A 179 7.14 7.53 -25.02
N PRO A 180 6.36 6.45 -24.84
CA PRO A 180 5.11 6.54 -24.11
C PRO A 180 5.35 6.70 -22.60
N MET A 181 4.58 7.58 -21.97
CA MET A 181 4.50 7.72 -20.52
C MET A 181 3.26 6.99 -20.00
N TYR A 182 3.43 6.18 -18.97
CA TYR A 182 2.37 5.42 -18.32
C TYR A 182 2.28 5.73 -16.85
N THR A 183 1.10 5.53 -16.27
CA THR A 183 0.96 5.28 -14.84
C THR A 183 0.43 3.88 -14.58
N ILE A 184 0.98 3.22 -13.57
CA ILE A 184 0.59 1.89 -13.11
C ILE A 184 -0.02 2.05 -11.71
N HIS A 185 -1.33 1.87 -11.60
CA HIS A 185 -2.03 1.93 -10.32
C HIS A 185 -2.30 0.52 -9.79
N ASN A 186 -1.83 0.24 -8.57
CA ASN A 186 -2.14 -1.01 -7.87
C ASN A 186 -3.46 -0.88 -7.09
N LYS A 187 -4.49 -1.64 -7.49
CA LYS A 187 -5.82 -1.57 -6.89
C LYS A 187 -5.84 -2.02 -5.43
N LYS A 188 -4.90 -2.86 -5.00
CA LYS A 188 -4.82 -3.42 -3.64
C LYS A 188 -4.04 -2.51 -2.70
N THR A 189 -2.81 -2.16 -3.05
CA THR A 189 -1.93 -1.33 -2.20
C THR A 189 -2.24 0.16 -2.32
N LYS A 190 -2.96 0.56 -3.38
CA LYS A 190 -3.25 1.95 -3.75
C LYS A 190 -2.03 2.74 -4.20
N GLU A 191 -0.87 2.09 -4.31
CA GLU A 191 0.34 2.66 -4.88
C GLU A 191 0.13 3.01 -6.36
N GLN A 192 0.93 3.95 -6.83
CA GLN A 192 0.90 4.46 -8.18
C GLN A 192 2.31 4.81 -8.63
N HIS A 193 2.73 4.20 -9.72
CA HIS A 193 4.06 4.42 -10.32
C HIS A 193 3.93 5.16 -11.66
N ALA A 194 4.94 5.94 -12.01
CA ALA A 194 5.09 6.53 -13.34
C ALA A 194 6.19 5.81 -14.11
N LEU A 195 5.95 5.56 -15.39
CA LEU A 195 6.95 4.97 -16.29
C LEU A 195 7.09 5.81 -17.55
N VAL A 196 8.30 6.20 -17.90
CA VAL A 196 8.63 6.62 -19.28
C VAL A 196 9.34 5.46 -19.98
N ALA A 197 8.66 4.83 -20.93
CA ALA A 197 9.17 3.62 -21.58
C ALA A 197 10.04 3.97 -22.80
N ASN A 198 11.27 4.42 -22.54
CA ASN A 198 12.25 4.66 -23.59
C ASN A 198 12.97 3.36 -23.97
N PRO A 199 12.83 2.85 -25.22
CA PRO A 199 13.38 1.56 -25.65
C PRO A 199 14.91 1.52 -25.71
N THR A 200 15.60 2.66 -25.56
CA THR A 200 17.08 2.69 -25.51
C THR A 200 17.63 2.53 -24.09
N TYR A 201 16.77 2.57 -23.06
CA TYR A 201 17.20 2.44 -21.67
C TYR A 201 17.43 0.97 -21.29
N ASN A 202 18.43 0.77 -20.45
CA ASN A 202 18.70 -0.47 -19.73
C ASN A 202 18.17 -0.35 -18.28
N LEU A 203 18.56 -1.27 -17.40
CA LEU A 203 18.17 -1.23 -15.98
C LEU A 203 18.67 0.02 -15.24
N ASP A 204 19.88 0.49 -15.53
CA ASP A 204 20.45 1.69 -14.88
C ASP A 204 19.71 2.97 -15.29
N ASP A 205 19.14 3.00 -16.49
CA ASP A 205 18.49 4.19 -17.06
C ASP A 205 16.95 4.15 -16.93
N VAL A 206 16.36 3.05 -16.44
CA VAL A 206 14.90 2.88 -16.44
C VAL A 206 14.20 3.97 -15.62
N GLU A 207 13.23 4.63 -16.25
CA GLU A 207 12.45 5.70 -15.64
C GLU A 207 11.11 5.18 -15.11
N LEU A 208 11.19 4.15 -14.25
CA LEU A 208 10.08 3.67 -13.43
C LEU A 208 10.21 4.25 -12.00
N ARG A 209 9.31 5.17 -11.67
CA ARG A 209 9.36 5.99 -10.46
C ARG A 209 8.18 5.73 -9.53
N ASP A 210 8.44 5.66 -8.23
CA ASP A 210 7.41 5.66 -7.19
C ASP A 210 6.87 7.07 -6.92
N GLU A 211 5.95 7.23 -5.99
CA GLU A 211 5.32 8.53 -5.69
C GLU A 211 6.31 9.61 -5.22
N LYS A 212 7.46 9.23 -4.66
CA LYS A 212 8.53 10.12 -4.19
C LYS A 212 9.56 10.44 -5.27
N ASP A 213 9.34 9.95 -6.48
CA ASP A 213 10.29 10.01 -7.60
C ASP A 213 11.56 9.14 -7.39
N ASP A 214 11.49 8.18 -6.47
CA ASP A 214 12.56 7.20 -6.24
C ASP A 214 12.52 6.10 -7.31
N LYS A 215 13.68 5.54 -7.65
CA LYS A 215 13.77 4.42 -8.59
C LYS A 215 13.13 3.17 -7.98
N VAL A 216 12.30 2.50 -8.77
CA VAL A 216 11.65 1.24 -8.38
C VAL A 216 12.46 0.01 -8.80
N ILE A 217 13.24 0.15 -9.87
CA ILE A 217 14.07 -0.92 -10.43
C ILE A 217 15.50 -0.40 -10.49
N GLU A 218 16.39 -1.05 -9.73
CA GLU A 218 17.83 -0.82 -9.82
C GLU A 218 18.58 -2.00 -10.43
N ASP A 219 18.01 -3.21 -10.35
CA ASP A 219 18.63 -4.44 -10.86
C ASP A 219 17.59 -5.43 -11.43
N GLU A 220 18.06 -6.60 -11.88
CA GLU A 220 17.19 -7.64 -12.44
C GLU A 220 16.20 -8.19 -11.41
N TYR A 221 16.59 -8.22 -10.15
CA TYR A 221 15.80 -8.75 -9.06
C TYR A 221 14.62 -7.82 -8.73
N ASP A 222 14.83 -6.51 -8.73
CA ASP A 222 13.77 -5.53 -8.56
C ASP A 222 12.80 -5.55 -9.74
N ALA A 223 13.32 -5.66 -10.97
CA ALA A 223 12.50 -5.80 -12.17
C ALA A 223 11.61 -7.06 -12.11
N HIS A 224 12.18 -8.20 -11.71
CA HIS A 224 11.43 -9.43 -11.49
C HIS A 224 10.36 -9.27 -10.41
N THR A 225 10.74 -8.70 -9.26
CA THR A 225 9.87 -8.49 -8.10
C THR A 225 8.70 -7.58 -8.46
N TYR A 226 8.95 -6.50 -9.21
CA TYR A 226 7.92 -5.59 -9.67
C TYR A 226 6.91 -6.29 -10.58
N LEU A 227 7.38 -7.11 -11.53
CA LEU A 227 6.52 -7.87 -12.45
C LEU A 227 5.61 -8.86 -11.71
N ILE A 228 6.15 -9.62 -10.74
CA ILE A 228 5.33 -10.61 -10.01
C ILE A 228 4.32 -9.95 -9.05
N GLN A 229 4.63 -8.78 -8.50
CA GLN A 229 3.73 -8.03 -7.62
C GLN A 229 2.58 -7.35 -8.39
N HIS A 230 2.75 -7.10 -9.68
CA HIS A 230 1.75 -6.50 -10.56
C HIS A 230 1.13 -7.54 -11.51
N LYS A 231 0.48 -8.56 -10.94
CA LYS A 231 -0.06 -9.71 -11.70
C LYS A 231 -0.84 -9.30 -12.96
N GLY A 232 -0.45 -9.85 -14.11
CA GLY A 232 -1.01 -9.59 -15.43
C GLY A 232 -0.29 -8.48 -16.22
N ILE A 233 0.63 -7.73 -15.59
CA ILE A 233 1.39 -6.65 -16.24
C ILE A 233 2.26 -7.16 -17.39
N GLU A 234 2.74 -8.41 -17.33
CA GLU A 234 3.62 -9.04 -18.31
C GLU A 234 3.03 -9.09 -19.73
N HIS A 235 1.71 -9.04 -19.85
CA HIS A 235 1.00 -9.04 -21.13
C HIS A 235 0.76 -7.63 -21.70
N THR A 236 1.17 -6.59 -20.98
CA THR A 236 0.92 -5.18 -21.30
C THR A 236 2.14 -4.54 -21.96
N PRO A 237 2.00 -3.35 -22.59
CA PRO A 237 3.15 -2.59 -23.07
C PRO A 237 4.20 -2.31 -21.98
N VAL A 238 3.75 -2.05 -20.74
CA VAL A 238 4.64 -1.81 -19.59
C VAL A 238 5.44 -3.06 -19.24
N GLY A 239 4.78 -4.21 -19.09
CA GLY A 239 5.49 -5.44 -18.74
C GLY A 239 6.43 -5.92 -19.85
N LYS A 240 6.03 -5.78 -21.12
CA LYS A 240 6.90 -6.08 -22.26
C LYS A 240 8.14 -5.18 -22.30
N TYR A 241 7.98 -3.90 -21.93
CA TYR A 241 9.10 -2.98 -21.80
C TYR A 241 10.07 -3.43 -20.70
N ILE A 242 9.57 -3.69 -19.48
CA ILE A 242 10.41 -4.12 -18.35
C ILE A 242 11.11 -5.46 -18.64
N LEU A 243 10.40 -6.43 -19.21
CA LEU A 243 10.98 -7.72 -19.64
C LEU A 243 12.04 -7.58 -20.74
N GLY A 244 12.03 -6.46 -21.48
CA GLY A 244 12.97 -6.16 -22.54
C GLY A 244 14.20 -5.36 -22.11
N LEU A 245 14.25 -4.89 -20.85
CA LEU A 245 15.39 -4.10 -20.33
C LEU A 245 16.68 -4.94 -20.26
N ASP A 246 16.55 -6.20 -19.87
CA ASP A 246 17.67 -7.14 -19.79
C ASP A 246 17.20 -8.60 -20.03
N PRO A 247 17.91 -9.43 -20.82
CA PRO A 247 17.57 -10.84 -21.03
C PRO A 247 17.45 -11.68 -19.74
N ILE A 248 18.20 -11.34 -18.69
CA ILE A 248 18.18 -12.00 -17.39
C ILE A 248 16.82 -11.77 -16.72
N VAL A 249 16.24 -10.57 -16.81
CA VAL A 249 14.90 -10.28 -16.26
C VAL A 249 13.86 -11.23 -16.87
N LYS A 250 13.88 -11.38 -18.20
CA LYS A 250 12.99 -12.33 -18.89
C LYS A 250 13.24 -13.77 -18.45
N SER A 251 14.49 -14.19 -18.37
CA SER A 251 14.87 -15.55 -17.93
C SER A 251 14.39 -15.84 -16.50
N GLN A 252 14.55 -14.88 -15.60
CA GLN A 252 14.12 -14.97 -14.20
C GLN A 252 12.59 -15.01 -14.09
N TYR A 253 11.88 -14.16 -14.83
CA TYR A 253 10.42 -14.17 -14.87
C TYR A 253 9.87 -15.48 -15.41
N ASP A 254 10.47 -16.05 -16.45
CA ASP A 254 10.04 -17.35 -16.99
C ASP A 254 10.22 -18.50 -16.00
N LYS A 255 11.26 -18.44 -15.16
CA LYS A 255 11.50 -19.43 -14.10
C LYS A 255 10.54 -19.28 -12.93
N LEU A 256 10.12 -18.06 -12.62
CA LEU A 256 9.24 -17.75 -11.49
C LEU A 256 8.23 -16.64 -11.86
N PRO A 257 7.21 -16.96 -12.68
CA PRO A 257 6.23 -15.96 -13.12
C PRO A 257 5.23 -15.63 -12.02
N SER A 258 4.44 -14.56 -12.19
CA SER A 258 3.44 -14.13 -11.19
C SER A 258 2.40 -15.20 -10.80
N ASN A 259 2.16 -16.16 -11.69
CA ASN A 259 1.26 -17.29 -11.50
C ASN A 259 2.00 -18.60 -11.15
N ALA A 260 3.26 -18.52 -10.69
CA ALA A 260 4.05 -19.69 -10.35
C ALA A 260 3.32 -20.61 -9.36
N THR A 261 3.43 -21.91 -9.62
CA THR A 261 2.95 -22.98 -8.74
C THR A 261 3.83 -23.11 -7.50
N ASP A 262 3.31 -23.75 -6.45
CA ASP A 262 4.07 -24.04 -5.24
C ASP A 262 5.39 -24.77 -5.53
N ILE A 263 5.38 -25.71 -6.48
CA ILE A 263 6.57 -26.47 -6.89
C ILE A 263 7.61 -25.54 -7.55
N GLN A 264 7.18 -24.62 -8.42
CA GLN A 264 8.09 -23.65 -9.05
C GLN A 264 8.68 -22.70 -8.02
N ILE A 265 7.88 -22.24 -7.07
CA ILE A 265 8.35 -21.40 -5.97
C ILE A 265 9.38 -22.16 -5.15
N GLU A 266 9.05 -23.35 -4.64
CA GLU A 266 9.96 -24.11 -3.77
C GLU A 266 11.30 -24.43 -4.45
N ASN A 267 11.26 -24.86 -5.72
CA ASN A 267 12.45 -25.29 -6.47
C ASN A 267 13.30 -24.14 -7.03
N ASN A 268 12.87 -22.89 -6.93
CA ASN A 268 13.66 -21.79 -7.46
C ASN A 268 14.97 -21.60 -6.65
N PRO A 269 16.14 -21.50 -7.29
CA PRO A 269 17.41 -21.39 -6.58
C PRO A 269 17.62 -20.04 -5.89
N TYR A 270 16.90 -18.99 -6.31
CA TYR A 270 17.04 -17.64 -5.79
C TYR A 270 16.09 -17.41 -4.62
N VAL A 271 16.59 -17.59 -3.39
CA VAL A 271 15.83 -17.44 -2.15
C VAL A 271 15.05 -16.13 -2.10
N ALA A 272 15.71 -15.01 -2.41
CA ALA A 272 15.10 -13.69 -2.34
C ALA A 272 13.84 -13.59 -3.22
N MET A 273 13.88 -14.17 -4.42
CA MET A 273 12.74 -14.17 -5.35
C MET A 273 11.59 -15.03 -4.81
N ARG A 274 11.90 -16.20 -4.23
CA ARG A 274 10.90 -17.08 -3.59
C ARG A 274 10.18 -16.39 -2.45
N VAL A 275 10.94 -15.78 -1.55
CA VAL A 275 10.44 -15.18 -0.29
C VAL A 275 9.56 -13.96 -0.57
N ASN A 276 9.73 -13.29 -1.73
CA ASN A 276 8.92 -12.15 -2.15
C ASN A 276 7.76 -12.50 -3.08
N HIS A 277 7.57 -13.77 -3.43
CA HIS A 277 6.53 -14.17 -4.37
C HIS A 277 5.11 -13.98 -3.80
N PRO A 278 4.13 -13.49 -4.58
CA PRO A 278 2.77 -13.24 -4.08
C PRO A 278 2.01 -14.51 -3.67
N ASN A 279 2.35 -15.66 -4.27
CA ASN A 279 1.66 -16.94 -4.01
C ASN A 279 2.36 -17.80 -2.94
N ILE A 280 3.15 -17.21 -2.04
CA ILE A 280 3.77 -17.98 -0.96
C ILE A 280 2.73 -18.49 0.05
N LEU A 281 2.86 -19.77 0.40
CA LEU A 281 2.08 -20.41 1.47
C LEU A 281 2.83 -20.36 2.81
N PRO A 282 2.11 -20.40 3.96
CA PRO A 282 2.75 -20.47 5.28
C PRO A 282 3.69 -21.68 5.46
N SER A 283 3.46 -22.77 4.73
CA SER A 283 4.33 -23.95 4.71
C SER A 283 5.72 -23.64 4.15
N HIS A 284 5.82 -22.79 3.12
CA HIS A 284 7.11 -22.40 2.53
C HIS A 284 8.04 -21.76 3.55
N PHE A 285 7.52 -20.82 4.37
CA PHE A 285 8.30 -20.20 5.44
C PHE A 285 8.86 -21.24 6.42
N THR A 286 8.06 -22.25 6.76
CA THR A 286 8.51 -23.31 7.67
C THR A 286 9.62 -24.13 7.05
N THR A 287 9.47 -24.52 5.77
CA THR A 287 10.49 -25.26 5.02
C THR A 287 11.80 -24.47 4.94
N TRP A 288 11.75 -23.22 4.48
CA TRP A 288 12.93 -22.38 4.30
C TRP A 288 13.62 -22.05 5.61
N TYR A 289 12.86 -21.74 6.67
CA TYR A 289 13.45 -21.47 7.98
C TYR A 289 14.21 -22.69 8.53
N ASN A 290 13.75 -23.90 8.25
CA ASN A 290 14.40 -25.14 8.71
C ASN A 290 15.65 -25.52 7.90
N GLN A 291 15.98 -24.81 6.81
CA GLN A 291 17.24 -25.00 6.08
C GLN A 291 18.47 -24.53 6.87
N ASN A 292 18.28 -23.83 8.00
CA ASN A 292 19.33 -23.34 8.90
C ASN A 292 20.37 -22.40 8.25
N ASP A 293 20.04 -21.79 7.12
CA ASP A 293 20.81 -20.69 6.55
C ASP A 293 20.39 -19.36 7.22
N PRO A 294 21.30 -18.61 7.87
CA PRO A 294 20.96 -17.37 8.56
C PRO A 294 20.40 -16.26 7.64
N ILE A 295 20.82 -16.20 6.37
CA ILE A 295 20.30 -15.21 5.42
C ILE A 295 18.85 -15.55 5.10
N ILE A 296 18.56 -16.82 4.81
CA ILE A 296 17.20 -17.30 4.54
C ILE A 296 16.30 -17.11 5.77
N GLN A 297 16.76 -17.51 6.95
CA GLN A 297 16.01 -17.35 8.20
C GLN A 297 15.67 -15.89 8.47
N ARG A 298 16.62 -14.97 8.25
CA ARG A 298 16.37 -13.54 8.40
C ARG A 298 15.35 -13.04 7.38
N MET A 299 15.46 -13.42 6.10
CA MET A 299 14.49 -13.04 5.06
C MET A 299 13.08 -13.51 5.39
N VAL A 300 12.93 -14.73 5.93
CA VAL A 300 11.64 -15.24 6.43
C VAL A 300 11.13 -14.38 7.60
N LEU A 301 11.98 -14.08 8.57
CA LEU A 301 11.61 -13.27 9.74
C LEU A 301 11.27 -11.81 9.41
N LEU A 302 11.65 -11.30 8.24
CA LEU A 302 11.22 -9.96 7.79
C LEU A 302 9.78 -9.94 7.22
N LYS A 303 9.12 -11.09 7.11
CA LYS A 303 7.75 -11.19 6.58
C LYS A 303 6.71 -11.07 7.69
N ARG A 304 5.79 -10.12 7.54
CA ARG A 304 4.73 -9.80 8.52
C ARG A 304 3.91 -11.02 8.99
N ASN A 305 3.62 -11.95 8.08
CA ASN A 305 2.66 -13.05 8.31
C ASN A 305 3.33 -14.43 8.34
N ILE A 306 4.35 -14.61 9.17
CA ILE A 306 4.96 -15.94 9.39
C ILE A 306 4.22 -16.77 10.46
N PRO A 307 4.27 -18.11 10.38
CA PRO A 307 3.78 -19.00 11.44
C PRO A 307 4.43 -18.73 12.81
N SER A 308 3.63 -18.74 13.88
CA SER A 308 4.12 -18.56 15.27
C SER A 308 5.19 -19.58 15.67
N SER A 309 5.12 -20.79 15.12
CA SER A 309 6.12 -21.85 15.35
C SER A 309 7.53 -21.45 14.91
N ILE A 310 7.66 -20.59 13.89
CA ILE A 310 8.95 -20.03 13.47
C ILE A 310 9.49 -19.09 14.56
N LEU A 311 8.64 -18.21 15.10
CA LEU A 311 9.04 -17.30 16.19
C LEU A 311 9.48 -18.07 17.44
N HIS A 312 8.77 -19.14 17.83
CA HIS A 312 9.19 -20.01 18.94
C HIS A 312 10.60 -20.59 18.75
N LYS A 313 10.97 -20.96 17.52
CA LYS A 313 12.33 -21.42 17.22
C LYS A 313 13.33 -20.26 17.17
N ALA A 314 12.95 -19.14 16.58
CA ALA A 314 13.83 -18.02 16.31
C ALA A 314 14.27 -17.27 17.56
N VAL A 315 13.38 -17.10 18.54
CA VAL A 315 13.76 -16.49 19.83
C VAL A 315 14.77 -17.35 20.63
N LEU A 316 14.89 -18.64 20.31
CA LEU A 316 15.88 -19.55 20.88
C LEU A 316 17.12 -19.73 20.00
N SER A 317 17.22 -19.00 18.88
CA SER A 317 18.35 -19.16 17.96
C SER A 317 19.66 -18.79 18.65
N LYS A 318 20.70 -19.60 18.40
CA LYS A 318 22.08 -19.27 18.83
C LYS A 318 22.63 -18.08 18.05
N ASN A 319 22.12 -17.83 16.84
CA ASN A 319 22.52 -16.67 16.05
C ASN A 319 21.84 -15.40 16.59
N PRO A 320 22.60 -14.40 17.08
CA PRO A 320 22.03 -13.19 17.66
C PRO A 320 21.22 -12.35 16.67
N ILE A 321 21.59 -12.37 15.38
CA ILE A 321 20.85 -11.61 14.35
C ILE A 321 19.44 -12.19 14.18
N ILE A 322 19.32 -13.51 14.09
CA ILE A 322 18.04 -14.21 13.96
C ILE A 322 17.17 -13.97 15.18
N ARG A 323 17.77 -14.12 16.37
CA ARG A 323 17.06 -13.93 17.64
C ARG A 323 16.55 -12.50 17.81
N LYS A 324 17.38 -11.49 17.57
CA LYS A 324 16.97 -10.08 17.64
C LYS A 324 15.89 -9.73 16.62
N THR A 325 16.06 -10.18 15.37
CA THR A 325 15.03 -9.99 14.32
C THR A 325 13.69 -10.59 14.75
N ALA A 326 13.70 -11.77 15.40
CA ALA A 326 12.47 -12.38 15.90
C ALA A 326 11.84 -11.61 17.07
N LEU A 327 12.66 -11.07 17.99
CA LEU A 327 12.21 -10.28 19.14
C LEU A 327 11.65 -8.89 18.74
N GLU A 328 12.01 -8.40 17.57
CA GLU A 328 11.49 -7.16 16.97
C GLU A 328 10.29 -7.39 16.04
N HIS A 329 9.93 -8.65 15.81
CA HIS A 329 8.91 -9.00 14.83
C HIS A 329 7.52 -8.49 15.22
N SER A 330 6.75 -7.96 14.26
CA SER A 330 5.41 -7.39 14.50
C SER A 330 4.40 -8.37 15.07
N SER A 331 4.60 -9.67 14.80
CA SER A 331 3.73 -10.76 15.27
C SER A 331 4.26 -11.44 16.55
N LEU A 332 5.27 -10.86 17.21
CA LEU A 332 5.76 -11.33 18.50
C LEU A 332 4.65 -11.24 19.56
N LYS A 333 4.57 -12.23 20.43
CA LYS A 333 3.58 -12.34 21.52
C LYS A 333 4.29 -12.72 22.82
N SER A 334 3.59 -12.51 23.94
CA SER A 334 4.08 -12.86 25.28
C SER A 334 4.56 -14.31 25.39
N GLU A 335 3.88 -15.25 24.73
CA GLU A 335 4.23 -16.69 24.77
C GLU A 335 5.59 -17.02 24.14
N HIS A 336 6.06 -16.19 23.19
CA HIS A 336 7.41 -16.31 22.63
C HIS A 336 8.45 -15.85 23.65
N ILE A 337 8.13 -14.81 24.44
CA ILE A 337 8.99 -14.34 25.53
C ILE A 337 9.03 -15.37 26.66
N ASP A 338 7.88 -15.96 27.03
CA ASP A 338 7.83 -17.09 27.96
C ASP A 338 8.77 -18.21 27.54
N THR A 339 8.81 -18.52 26.23
CA THR A 339 9.70 -19.53 25.67
C THR A 339 11.17 -19.15 25.85
N ALA A 340 11.56 -17.93 25.48
CA ALA A 340 12.93 -17.44 25.60
C ALA A 340 13.40 -17.40 27.06
N VAL A 341 12.54 -16.95 27.97
CA VAL A 341 12.84 -16.82 29.39
C VAL A 341 12.94 -18.17 30.10
N LYS A 342 12.10 -19.15 29.74
CA LYS A 342 12.10 -20.47 30.38
C LYS A 342 13.16 -21.43 29.83
N LYS A 343 13.52 -21.30 28.54
CA LYS A 343 14.38 -22.28 27.84
C LYS A 343 15.69 -21.70 27.31
N GLY A 344 15.80 -20.37 27.24
CA GLY A 344 17.01 -19.72 26.75
C GLY A 344 18.17 -19.85 27.73
N ASN A 345 19.38 -19.80 27.19
CA ASN A 345 20.59 -19.57 27.98
C ASN A 345 20.73 -18.09 28.36
N THR A 346 21.80 -17.74 29.08
CA THR A 346 22.18 -16.38 29.45
C THR A 346 21.99 -15.35 28.32
N ASP A 347 22.58 -15.56 27.15
CA ASP A 347 22.51 -14.59 26.04
C ASP A 347 21.08 -14.41 25.52
N ILE A 348 20.33 -15.50 25.41
CA ILE A 348 18.93 -15.47 24.96
C ILE A 348 18.06 -14.72 25.98
N VAL A 349 18.26 -14.96 27.27
CA VAL A 349 17.52 -14.28 28.35
C VAL A 349 17.84 -12.78 28.36
N LYS A 350 19.12 -12.40 28.23
CA LYS A 350 19.55 -11.00 28.16
C LYS A 350 18.92 -10.26 26.98
N ASP A 351 18.83 -10.89 25.81
CA ASP A 351 18.12 -10.31 24.66
C ASP A 351 16.61 -10.23 24.88
N ALA A 352 15.99 -11.28 25.46
CA ALA A 352 14.56 -11.29 25.76
C ALA A 352 14.16 -10.17 26.74
N LEU A 353 15.03 -9.84 27.70
CA LEU A 353 14.84 -8.74 28.65
C LEU A 353 14.70 -7.36 27.97
N GLN A 354 15.19 -7.19 26.73
CA GLN A 354 15.01 -5.96 25.96
C GLN A 354 13.62 -5.85 25.32
N SER A 355 12.83 -6.94 25.32
CA SER A 355 11.53 -6.94 24.65
C SER A 355 10.52 -6.04 25.35
N PRO A 356 9.75 -5.21 24.60
CA PRO A 356 8.65 -4.44 25.17
C PRO A 356 7.54 -5.31 25.74
N LEU A 357 7.52 -6.62 25.45
CA LEU A 357 6.53 -7.58 25.95
C LEU A 357 6.93 -8.28 27.26
N ILE A 358 8.08 -7.93 27.87
CA ILE A 358 8.46 -8.41 29.20
C ILE A 358 7.40 -8.02 30.26
N LYS A 359 7.17 -8.91 31.22
CA LYS A 359 6.22 -8.78 32.33
C LYS A 359 6.91 -9.17 33.65
N PRO A 360 6.40 -8.72 34.82
CA PRO A 360 6.96 -9.13 36.11
C PRO A 360 7.07 -10.64 36.29
N THR A 361 6.11 -11.42 35.81
CA THR A 361 6.13 -12.89 35.86
C THR A 361 7.33 -13.50 35.12
N HIS A 362 7.78 -12.87 34.02
CA HIS A 362 9.00 -13.29 33.33
C HIS A 362 10.25 -12.99 34.17
N LEU A 363 10.31 -11.81 34.80
CA LEU A 363 11.43 -11.43 35.67
C LEU A 363 11.55 -12.37 36.87
N ASN A 364 10.41 -12.71 37.48
CA ASN A 364 10.33 -13.69 38.56
C ASN A 364 10.86 -15.06 38.12
N THR A 365 10.52 -15.49 36.91
CA THR A 365 11.04 -16.74 36.32
C THR A 365 12.56 -16.70 36.18
N ILE A 366 13.13 -15.57 35.73
CA ILE A 366 14.59 -15.40 35.57
C ILE A 366 15.30 -15.48 36.93
N LEU A 367 14.76 -14.82 37.97
CA LEU A 367 15.35 -14.84 39.32
C LEU A 367 15.33 -16.22 39.97
N GLN A 368 14.41 -17.09 39.56
CA GLN A 368 14.28 -18.45 40.09
C GLN A 368 15.16 -19.48 39.36
N ARG A 369 15.84 -19.09 38.28
CA ARG A 369 16.70 -19.98 37.49
C ARG A 369 18.13 -19.94 38.00
N ASP A 370 18.62 -21.06 38.50
CA ASP A 370 19.97 -21.27 39.03
C ASP A 370 21.03 -21.48 37.94
N ASP A 371 20.61 -21.82 36.72
CA ASP A 371 21.48 -22.04 35.57
C ASP A 371 21.92 -20.75 34.84
N LEU A 372 21.39 -19.60 35.28
CA LEU A 372 21.71 -18.29 34.69
C LEU A 372 22.86 -17.60 35.44
N ASP A 373 23.58 -16.75 34.72
CA ASP A 373 24.64 -15.94 35.32
C ASP A 373 24.08 -14.81 36.21
N PHE A 374 24.97 -14.25 37.04
CA PHE A 374 24.65 -13.11 37.89
C PHE A 374 24.03 -11.96 37.09
N ASP A 375 24.61 -11.62 35.94
CA ASP A 375 24.15 -10.51 35.11
C ASP A 375 22.69 -10.65 34.67
N SER A 376 22.27 -11.86 34.26
CA SER A 376 20.89 -12.10 33.81
C SER A 376 19.89 -11.90 34.95
N GLN A 377 20.21 -12.43 36.13
CA GLN A 377 19.39 -12.27 37.33
C GLN A 377 19.38 -10.81 37.81
N TYR A 378 20.54 -10.16 37.81
CA TYR A 378 20.68 -8.74 38.16
C TYR A 378 19.85 -7.84 37.23
N LEU A 379 19.94 -8.04 35.92
CA LEU A 379 19.17 -7.29 34.93
C LEU A 379 17.66 -7.49 35.12
N ALA A 380 17.20 -8.69 35.48
CA ALA A 380 15.80 -8.94 35.79
C ALA A 380 15.33 -8.20 37.04
N MET A 381 16.15 -8.18 38.09
CA MET A 381 15.87 -7.47 39.35
C MET A 381 15.74 -5.96 39.15
N ILE A 382 16.64 -5.34 38.39
CA ILE A 382 16.65 -3.89 38.18
C ILE A 382 15.76 -3.43 37.02
N HIS A 383 15.06 -4.35 36.35
CA HIS A 383 14.27 -4.06 35.17
C HIS A 383 13.17 -3.03 35.48
N PRO A 384 12.86 -2.07 34.59
CA PRO A 384 11.84 -1.03 34.85
C PRO A 384 10.42 -1.55 35.14
N LYS A 385 10.15 -2.80 34.75
CA LYS A 385 8.89 -3.52 35.01
C LYS A 385 8.94 -4.48 36.20
N ALA A 386 10.03 -4.48 36.98
CA ALA A 386 10.10 -5.24 38.23
C ALA A 386 9.09 -4.67 39.22
N ASP A 387 8.32 -5.55 39.85
CA ASP A 387 7.36 -5.19 40.88
C ASP A 387 7.81 -5.67 42.27
N ASP A 388 6.98 -5.47 43.28
CA ASP A 388 7.29 -5.89 44.66
C ASP A 388 7.53 -7.40 44.77
N SER A 389 6.84 -8.22 43.96
CA SER A 389 7.03 -9.67 43.93
C SER A 389 8.40 -10.05 43.35
N THR A 390 8.86 -9.32 42.32
CA THR A 390 10.20 -9.48 41.75
C THR A 390 11.27 -9.16 42.78
N LEU A 391 11.10 -8.05 43.52
CA LEU A 391 12.05 -7.67 44.58
C LEU A 391 12.04 -8.64 45.76
N GLN A 392 10.86 -9.13 46.16
CA GLN A 392 10.76 -10.14 47.21
C GLN A 392 11.52 -11.42 46.85
N LEU A 393 11.44 -11.86 45.59
CA LEU A 393 12.22 -13.00 45.09
C LEU A 393 13.72 -12.72 45.04
N ALA A 394 14.13 -11.49 44.73
CA ALA A 394 15.54 -11.09 44.77
C ALA A 394 16.10 -11.08 46.21
N VAL A 395 15.30 -10.61 47.18
CA VAL A 395 15.65 -10.61 48.62
C VAL A 395 15.83 -12.03 49.15
N SER A 396 15.04 -12.99 48.67
CA SER A 396 15.15 -14.40 49.06
C SER A 396 15.92 -15.27 48.05
N ASN A 397 16.73 -14.66 47.17
CA ASN A 397 17.41 -15.39 46.10
C ASN A 397 18.45 -16.38 46.65
N ILE A 398 18.67 -17.52 45.99
CA ILE A 398 19.68 -18.49 46.43
C ILE A 398 21.12 -17.93 46.33
N ASN A 399 21.39 -17.06 45.36
CA ASN A 399 22.68 -16.43 45.16
C ASN A 399 22.85 -15.23 46.13
N PRO A 400 23.80 -15.28 47.09
CA PRO A 400 24.01 -14.19 48.04
C PRO A 400 24.36 -12.86 47.35
N THR A 401 25.03 -12.90 46.21
CA THR A 401 25.38 -11.70 45.42
C THR A 401 24.12 -10.99 44.91
N ILE A 402 23.07 -11.73 44.53
CA ILE A 402 21.78 -11.15 44.12
C ILE A 402 21.04 -10.59 45.32
N ARG A 403 21.05 -11.30 46.46
CA ARG A 403 20.47 -10.77 47.71
C ARG A 403 21.13 -9.48 48.14
N GLU A 404 22.46 -9.41 48.10
CA GLU A 404 23.22 -8.19 48.37
C GLU A 404 22.84 -7.07 47.39
N ALA A 405 22.84 -7.36 46.08
CA ALA A 405 22.49 -6.37 45.06
C ALA A 405 21.05 -5.84 45.22
N SER A 406 20.11 -6.68 45.68
CA SER A 406 18.72 -6.29 45.93
C SER A 406 18.59 -5.19 46.98
N ALA A 407 19.53 -5.11 47.95
CA ALA A 407 19.57 -4.04 48.94
C ALA A 407 19.68 -2.64 48.29
N TYR A 408 20.26 -2.55 47.09
CA TYR A 408 20.41 -1.31 46.33
C TYR A 408 19.25 -1.02 45.37
N ALA A 409 18.29 -1.94 45.23
CA ALA A 409 17.20 -1.76 44.28
C ALA A 409 16.41 -0.48 44.59
N LYS A 410 16.14 0.32 43.54
CA LYS A 410 15.51 1.64 43.68
C LYS A 410 14.22 1.60 44.50
N ASN A 411 13.41 0.57 44.25
CA ASN A 411 12.08 0.41 44.85
C ASN A 411 12.06 -0.55 46.05
N ILE A 412 13.22 -0.98 46.60
CA ILE A 412 13.22 -1.81 47.81
C ILE A 412 12.57 -1.07 48.98
N ASN A 413 11.67 -1.76 49.66
CA ASN A 413 10.93 -1.23 50.80
C ASN A 413 11.64 -1.54 52.15
N LYS A 414 11.17 -0.90 53.23
CA LYS A 414 11.80 -1.02 54.56
C LYS A 414 11.75 -2.45 55.10
N GLU A 415 10.67 -3.19 54.88
CA GLU A 415 10.50 -4.56 55.40
C GLU A 415 11.38 -5.57 54.63
N GLN A 416 11.44 -5.45 53.30
CA GLN A 416 12.38 -6.21 52.47
C GLN A 416 13.82 -6.02 52.91
N LEU A 417 14.21 -4.77 53.20
CA LEU A 417 15.57 -4.45 53.63
C LEU A 417 15.87 -4.98 55.05
N LYS A 418 14.90 -4.99 55.97
CA LYS A 418 15.02 -5.64 57.27
C LYS A 418 15.17 -7.16 57.18
N LEU A 419 14.56 -7.80 56.19
CA LEU A 419 14.79 -9.23 55.95
C LEU A 419 16.28 -9.50 55.66
N LEU A 420 16.88 -8.67 54.79
CA LEU A 420 18.31 -8.78 54.45
C LEU A 420 19.25 -8.46 55.63
N THR A 421 18.85 -7.63 56.61
CA THR A 421 19.72 -7.38 57.79
C THR A 421 19.93 -8.63 58.65
N ASN A 422 19.05 -9.62 58.53
CA ASN A 422 19.14 -10.90 59.22
C ASN A 422 19.66 -12.03 58.31
N ASP A 423 20.24 -11.69 57.15
CA ASP A 423 20.78 -12.69 56.22
C ASP A 423 21.93 -13.50 56.86
N SER A 424 22.00 -14.80 56.54
CA SER A 424 23.08 -15.67 56.99
C SER A 424 24.44 -15.28 56.38
N ASP A 425 24.43 -14.63 55.23
CA ASP A 425 25.64 -14.10 54.60
C ASP A 425 26.03 -12.76 55.24
N SER A 426 27.29 -12.68 55.68
CA SER A 426 27.76 -11.52 56.45
C SER A 426 27.88 -10.25 55.59
N ASP A 427 28.11 -10.39 54.28
CA ASP A 427 28.24 -9.23 53.39
C ASP A 427 26.85 -8.68 53.05
N VAL A 428 25.88 -9.55 52.80
CA VAL A 428 24.48 -9.18 52.61
C VAL A 428 23.94 -8.41 53.82
N SER A 429 24.09 -8.96 55.02
CA SER A 429 23.55 -8.37 56.26
C SER A 429 24.20 -7.02 56.61
N LYS A 430 25.52 -6.88 56.42
CA LYS A 430 26.24 -5.60 56.60
C LYS A 430 25.81 -4.56 55.57
N THR A 431 25.73 -4.93 54.29
CA THR A 431 25.28 -4.03 53.22
C THR A 431 23.86 -3.54 53.47
N ALA A 432 22.93 -4.45 53.81
CA ALA A 432 21.55 -4.11 54.12
C ALA A 432 21.44 -3.14 55.31
N SER A 433 22.18 -3.37 56.39
CA SER A 433 22.17 -2.51 57.60
C SER A 433 22.64 -1.09 57.28
N ARG A 434 23.67 -0.96 56.43
CA ARG A 434 24.17 0.33 55.97
C ARG A 434 23.17 1.05 55.06
N ILE A 435 22.47 0.35 54.17
CA ILE A 435 21.46 0.97 53.31
C ILE A 435 20.21 1.34 54.11
N LEU A 436 19.80 0.51 55.07
CA LEU A 436 18.62 0.76 55.92
C LEU A 436 18.76 2.05 56.70
N SER A 437 19.89 2.24 57.38
CA SER A 437 20.20 3.47 58.13
C SER A 437 20.27 4.72 57.26
N ARG A 438 20.63 4.61 55.98
CA ARG A 438 20.71 5.73 55.04
C ARG A 438 19.37 6.07 54.40
N LYS A 439 18.60 5.05 53.97
CA LYS A 439 17.36 5.23 53.18
C LYS A 439 16.13 5.41 54.06
N PHE A 440 16.15 4.85 55.27
CA PHE A 440 15.05 4.91 56.23
C PHE A 440 15.58 5.29 57.63
N PRO A 441 16.17 6.49 57.80
CA PRO A 441 16.58 6.96 59.11
C PRO A 441 15.36 6.99 60.05
N ASN A 442 15.60 6.65 61.32
CA ASN A 442 14.57 6.65 62.37
C ASN A 442 14.00 8.04 62.61
#